data_AF-A0A534NVK9-F1
#
_entry.id   AF-A0A534NVK9-F1
#
_cell.length_a   1.000
_cell.length_b   1.000
_cell.length_c   1.000
_cell.angle_alpha   90.00
_cell.angle_beta   90.00
_cell.angle_gamma   90.00
#
_symmetry.space_group_name_H-M   'P 1'
#
loop_
_entity.id
_entity.type
_entity.pdbx_description
1 polymer ?
#
loop_
_entity_poly.entity_id
_entity_poly.type
_entity_poly.pdbx_seq_one_letter_code
_entity_poly.pdbx_strand_id
1 'polypeptide(L)'
;MEVTIQQRIVIEDDSHVGEARRTAASFSRLASLSEADAGRVAIIVNELGTNLRKHAKGGELLLRDLQYGHRAGVEVLSIDRGPGINVDLALRDGHSTSGTRGEGLGAVQRQAHEFDAFSGSGGSVIVARVWGGGPRRDGVAVGAVSLPLPGEGQCGDAWAVQPSTSSIRLLVVDGLGHGPIAARAASVAVEAFAATDQLPGPEAVVHALHSALRPTRGAALAVTELEGGTGRAFRRHPDPMEARRVFGVAGPACIRHSRRALPGFSPQGRRRHRGCHQGAMKTTPLPLTTIELVAERDVVVARQRARQLAGLLGFAAQDQSRIATATSEICRNAVRYAGKGRCEFLLDEGSRPALVVRTSDQGPGIRNLDEVLSGRYQSATGMGLGIVGTRRLMDRFVIETTPGRGTEVVFTKELPDSAPAAAKPSQIAEQLARTPLPATEEEVRQADRELLRAIGELRARNEELEQIRGELEETNRGVVALYAELDQRAESLRKATELKSRFLSNMSHEFRTPLNSVQLLARMLLDGTEGALSEGQRKALELMRRSA
;
A
#
# COMPACT_ATOMS: atom_id res chain seq x y z
N MET A 1 -1.73 10.20 20.21
CA MET A 1 -1.13 9.25 19.26
C MET A 1 0.34 9.57 19.18
N GLU A 2 1.16 8.66 19.62
CA GLU A 2 2.59 8.78 19.75
C GLU A 2 3.19 7.44 19.33
N VAL A 3 4.38 7.50 18.73
CA VAL A 3 5.20 6.33 18.38
C VAL A 3 6.52 6.51 19.10
N THR A 4 6.90 5.52 19.90
CA THR A 4 8.10 5.58 20.75
C THR A 4 9.21 4.71 20.19
N ILE A 5 8.83 3.57 19.62
CA ILE A 5 9.67 2.49 19.11
C ILE A 5 9.18 2.13 17.71
N GLN A 6 10.11 2.09 16.77
CA GLN A 6 9.86 1.58 15.44
C GLN A 6 10.97 0.64 14.99
N GLN A 7 10.59 -0.40 14.26
CA GLN A 7 11.54 -1.33 13.66
C GLN A 7 11.20 -1.55 12.19
N ARG A 8 12.22 -1.33 11.35
CA ARG A 8 12.17 -1.58 9.90
C ARG A 8 12.71 -2.97 9.60
N ILE A 9 11.99 -3.72 8.78
CA ILE A 9 12.36 -5.06 8.32
C ILE A 9 12.23 -5.07 6.80
N VAL A 10 13.34 -5.31 6.11
CA VAL A 10 13.36 -5.44 4.65
C VAL A 10 12.97 -6.87 4.30
N ILE A 11 11.97 -7.03 3.44
CA ILE A 11 11.46 -8.32 3.01
C ILE A 11 12.03 -8.64 1.64
N GLU A 12 12.83 -9.69 1.58
CA GLU A 12 13.51 -10.17 0.36
C GLU A 12 13.22 -11.67 0.15
N ASP A 13 13.21 -12.45 1.24
CA ASP A 13 12.88 -13.87 1.24
C ASP A 13 11.89 -14.27 2.35
N ASP A 14 11.49 -15.55 2.36
CA ASP A 14 10.53 -16.13 3.32
C ASP A 14 11.02 -16.07 4.77
N SER A 15 12.34 -16.07 5.02
CA SER A 15 12.91 -16.03 6.37
C SER A 15 12.68 -14.66 7.03
N HIS A 16 12.71 -13.57 6.26
CA HIS A 16 12.40 -12.22 6.74
C HIS A 16 10.93 -12.05 7.14
N VAL A 17 10.00 -12.78 6.51
CA VAL A 17 8.59 -12.82 6.95
C VAL A 17 8.48 -13.50 8.32
N GLY A 18 9.27 -14.55 8.55
CA GLY A 18 9.39 -15.20 9.85
C GLY A 18 9.96 -14.27 10.94
N GLU A 19 10.97 -13.47 10.59
CA GLU A 19 11.52 -12.44 11.47
C GLU A 19 10.47 -11.38 11.82
N ALA A 20 9.77 -10.84 10.83
CA ALA A 20 8.72 -9.86 11.03
C ALA A 20 7.64 -10.35 12.01
N ARG A 21 7.25 -11.63 11.91
CA ARG A 21 6.27 -12.23 12.83
C ARG A 21 6.80 -12.31 14.28
N ARG A 22 8.08 -12.64 14.46
CA ARG A 22 8.72 -12.65 15.81
C ARG A 22 8.80 -11.25 16.40
N THR A 23 9.19 -10.26 15.59
CA THR A 23 9.23 -8.86 15.99
C THR A 23 7.83 -8.36 16.37
N ALA A 24 6.81 -8.69 15.58
CA ALA A 24 5.42 -8.34 15.87
C ALA A 24 4.93 -8.91 17.21
N ALA A 25 5.34 -10.13 17.57
CA ALA A 25 5.04 -10.71 18.87
C ALA A 25 5.70 -9.93 20.01
N SER A 26 6.93 -9.43 19.82
CA SER A 26 7.61 -8.56 20.80
C SER A 26 6.88 -7.23 20.97
N PHE A 27 6.48 -6.56 19.87
CA PHE A 27 5.70 -5.32 19.93
C PHE A 27 4.34 -5.54 20.60
N SER A 28 3.67 -6.66 20.32
CA SER A 28 2.38 -6.99 20.94
C SER A 28 2.50 -7.19 22.46
N ARG A 29 3.60 -7.81 22.93
CA ARG A 29 3.91 -7.93 24.36
C ARG A 29 4.21 -6.57 25.00
N LEU A 30 5.02 -5.74 24.35
CA LEU A 30 5.34 -4.38 24.84
C LEU A 30 4.08 -3.52 24.97
N ALA A 31 3.17 -3.60 24.00
CA ALA A 31 1.88 -2.92 24.03
C ALA A 31 0.83 -3.59 24.95
N SER A 32 1.20 -4.67 25.68
CA SER A 32 0.30 -5.43 26.56
C SER A 32 -1.02 -5.83 25.88
N LEU A 33 -0.95 -6.22 24.61
CA LEU A 33 -2.13 -6.65 23.85
C LEU A 33 -2.67 -8.00 24.37
N SER A 34 -3.99 -8.19 24.24
CA SER A 34 -4.61 -9.50 24.50
C SER A 34 -4.08 -10.56 23.53
N GLU A 35 -4.18 -11.84 23.89
CA GLU A 35 -3.77 -12.94 23.02
C GLU A 35 -4.50 -12.90 21.66
N ALA A 36 -5.78 -12.53 21.67
CA ALA A 36 -6.57 -12.35 20.46
C ALA A 36 -6.02 -11.21 19.57
N ASP A 37 -5.67 -10.06 20.17
CA ASP A 37 -5.15 -8.91 19.43
C ASP A 37 -3.71 -9.13 18.93
N ALA A 38 -2.88 -9.82 19.72
CA ALA A 38 -1.57 -10.28 19.28
C ALA A 38 -1.68 -11.25 18.10
N GLY A 39 -2.68 -12.13 18.12
CA GLY A 39 -3.03 -13.00 16.99
C GLY A 39 -3.40 -12.21 15.72
N ARG A 40 -4.19 -11.14 15.85
CA ARG A 40 -4.52 -10.25 14.72
C ARG A 40 -3.28 -9.62 14.11
N VAL A 41 -2.39 -9.06 14.94
CA VAL A 41 -1.13 -8.44 14.47
C VAL A 41 -0.28 -9.48 13.73
N ALA A 42 -0.17 -10.71 14.25
CA ALA A 42 0.60 -11.77 13.61
C ALA A 42 0.06 -12.16 12.23
N ILE A 43 -1.27 -12.24 12.07
CA ILE A 43 -1.92 -12.49 10.77
C ILE A 43 -1.62 -11.34 9.81
N ILE A 44 -1.82 -10.09 10.24
CA ILE A 44 -1.57 -8.90 9.41
C ILE A 44 -0.13 -8.88 8.88
N VAL A 45 0.85 -9.12 9.76
CA VAL A 45 2.28 -9.13 9.38
C VAL A 45 2.59 -10.28 8.42
N ASN A 46 2.00 -11.45 8.62
CA ASN A 46 2.17 -12.59 7.73
C ASN A 46 1.66 -12.29 6.31
N GLU A 47 0.46 -11.74 6.20
CA GLU A 47 -0.17 -11.46 4.90
C GLU A 47 0.57 -10.34 4.18
N LEU A 48 0.88 -9.23 4.87
CA LEU A 48 1.61 -8.12 4.26
C LEU A 48 3.04 -8.53 3.85
N GLY A 49 3.76 -9.27 4.70
CA GLY A 49 5.10 -9.76 4.36
C GLY A 49 5.09 -10.74 3.18
N THR A 50 4.12 -11.65 3.12
CA THR A 50 3.94 -12.56 2.00
C THR A 50 3.59 -11.81 0.71
N ASN A 51 2.77 -10.75 0.81
CA ASN A 51 2.41 -9.91 -0.33
C ASN A 51 3.62 -9.15 -0.89
N LEU A 52 4.44 -8.54 -0.03
CA LEU A 52 5.68 -7.87 -0.46
C LEU A 52 6.58 -8.81 -1.25
N ARG A 53 6.74 -10.04 -0.77
CA ARG A 53 7.55 -11.06 -1.44
C ARG A 53 6.95 -11.51 -2.78
N LYS A 54 5.69 -11.95 -2.77
CA LYS A 54 5.06 -12.61 -3.94
C LYS A 54 4.63 -11.63 -5.03
N HIS A 55 4.23 -10.41 -4.65
CA HIS A 55 3.57 -9.47 -5.56
C HIS A 55 4.40 -8.23 -5.84
N ALA A 56 5.23 -7.79 -4.90
CA ALA A 56 6.03 -6.57 -5.06
C ALA A 56 7.52 -6.82 -5.36
N LYS A 57 7.96 -8.09 -5.40
CA LYS A 57 9.37 -8.50 -5.56
C LYS A 57 10.30 -7.88 -4.51
N GLY A 58 9.77 -7.67 -3.30
CA GLY A 58 10.47 -7.06 -2.17
C GLY A 58 9.82 -5.77 -1.69
N GLY A 59 10.23 -5.33 -0.50
CA GLY A 59 9.74 -4.10 0.13
C GLY A 59 10.09 -4.04 1.60
N GLU A 60 9.43 -3.15 2.33
CA GLU A 60 9.73 -2.91 3.75
C GLU A 60 8.46 -3.04 4.60
N LEU A 61 8.60 -3.74 5.74
CA LEU A 61 7.63 -3.70 6.83
C LEU A 61 8.19 -2.82 7.95
N LEU A 62 7.37 -1.89 8.42
CA LEU A 62 7.62 -1.07 9.59
C LEU A 62 6.62 -1.47 10.68
N LEU A 63 7.15 -1.96 11.79
CA LEU A 63 6.40 -2.23 13.01
C LEU A 63 6.60 -1.09 13.99
N ARG A 64 5.50 -0.49 14.46
CA ARG A 64 5.50 0.67 15.35
C ARG A 64 4.61 0.43 16.55
N ASP A 65 5.06 0.83 17.73
CA ASP A 65 4.17 0.94 18.88
C ASP A 65 3.30 2.20 18.71
N LEU A 66 2.07 2.15 19.20
CA LEU A 66 1.18 3.29 19.21
C LEU A 66 0.69 3.53 20.63
N GLN A 67 0.85 4.77 21.11
CA GLN A 67 0.24 5.23 22.36
C GLN A 67 -0.81 6.30 22.05
N TYR A 68 -2.05 6.10 22.50
CA TYR A 68 -3.13 7.08 22.36
C TYR A 68 -3.86 7.24 23.68
N GLY A 69 -3.53 8.30 24.43
CA GLY A 69 -4.01 8.45 25.80
C GLY A 69 -3.56 7.25 26.63
N HIS A 70 -4.50 6.53 27.24
CA HIS A 70 -4.21 5.31 28.01
C HIS A 70 -4.25 4.01 27.18
N ARG A 71 -4.37 4.10 25.85
CA ARG A 71 -4.44 2.92 24.97
C ARG A 71 -3.11 2.69 24.25
N ALA A 72 -2.59 1.48 24.39
CA ALA A 72 -1.48 0.99 23.59
C ALA A 72 -1.99 0.22 22.36
N GLY A 73 -1.20 0.22 21.30
CA GLY A 73 -1.48 -0.47 20.05
C GLY A 73 -0.22 -0.79 19.26
N VAL A 74 -0.40 -1.54 18.18
CA VAL A 74 0.66 -1.87 17.23
C VAL A 74 0.20 -1.46 15.83
N GLU A 75 1.06 -0.75 15.11
CA GLU A 75 0.88 -0.45 13.70
C GLU A 75 1.85 -1.25 12.85
N VAL A 76 1.33 -1.76 11.75
CA VAL A 76 2.05 -2.44 10.69
C VAL A 76 1.92 -1.59 9.44
N LEU A 77 3.04 -1.11 8.91
CA LEU A 77 3.09 -0.36 7.67
C LEU A 77 3.91 -1.16 6.65
N SER A 78 3.30 -1.47 5.51
CA SER A 78 3.92 -2.16 4.38
C SER A 78 4.17 -1.17 3.27
N ILE A 79 5.41 -1.10 2.78
CA ILE A 79 5.84 -0.18 1.73
C ILE A 79 6.54 -0.97 0.63
N ASP A 80 6.11 -0.79 -0.62
CA ASP A 80 6.78 -1.35 -1.78
C ASP A 80 7.00 -0.33 -2.89
N ARG A 81 7.87 -0.69 -3.84
CA ARG A 81 8.09 0.04 -5.11
C ARG A 81 7.66 -0.79 -6.31
N GLY A 82 6.70 -1.68 -6.11
CA GLY A 82 6.16 -2.57 -7.13
C GLY A 82 5.30 -1.83 -8.16
N PRO A 83 4.68 -2.57 -9.10
CA PRO A 83 3.88 -1.99 -10.18
C PRO A 83 2.58 -1.29 -9.72
N GLY A 84 2.30 -1.32 -8.41
CA GLY A 84 1.04 -0.92 -7.82
C GLY A 84 -0.02 -2.02 -7.93
N ILE A 85 -0.84 -2.11 -6.90
CA ILE A 85 -2.05 -2.94 -6.84
C ILE A 85 -3.31 -2.09 -7.02
N ASN A 86 -4.37 -2.67 -7.59
CA ASN A 86 -5.71 -2.10 -7.50
C ASN A 86 -6.31 -2.45 -6.13
N VAL A 87 -6.19 -1.54 -5.17
CA VAL A 87 -6.64 -1.74 -3.78
C VAL A 87 -8.11 -2.14 -3.71
N ASP A 88 -8.98 -1.47 -4.48
CA ASP A 88 -10.42 -1.75 -4.50
C ASP A 88 -10.75 -3.16 -5.03
N LEU A 89 -9.90 -3.70 -5.91
CA LEU A 89 -10.03 -5.06 -6.44
C LEU A 89 -9.45 -6.09 -5.46
N ALA A 90 -8.31 -5.79 -4.84
CA ALA A 90 -7.61 -6.66 -3.90
C ALA A 90 -8.34 -6.82 -2.55
N LEU A 91 -9.21 -5.87 -2.21
CA LEU A 91 -10.10 -5.95 -1.04
C LEU A 91 -11.37 -6.77 -1.29
N ARG A 92 -11.67 -7.16 -2.54
CA ARG A 92 -12.80 -8.04 -2.84
C ARG A 92 -12.40 -9.49 -2.56
N ASP A 93 -13.15 -10.18 -1.70
CA ASP A 93 -12.93 -11.60 -1.39
C ASP A 93 -12.89 -12.44 -2.69
N GLY A 94 -11.85 -13.26 -2.83
CA GLY A 94 -11.73 -14.23 -3.92
C GLY A 94 -10.91 -13.80 -5.14
N HIS A 95 -10.28 -12.61 -5.15
CA HIS A 95 -9.40 -12.19 -6.24
C HIS A 95 -7.92 -12.40 -5.87
N SER A 96 -7.31 -13.47 -6.41
CA SER A 96 -5.85 -13.70 -6.31
C SER A 96 -5.28 -13.78 -7.72
N THR A 97 -4.26 -12.97 -7.98
CA THR A 97 -3.47 -13.03 -9.22
C THR A 97 -2.39 -14.13 -9.19
N SER A 98 -2.27 -14.91 -8.10
CA SER A 98 -1.15 -15.86 -7.92
C SER A 98 -1.50 -17.22 -7.28
N GLY A 99 -2.77 -17.65 -7.29
CA GLY A 99 -3.13 -19.03 -6.89
C GLY A 99 -3.12 -19.31 -5.39
N THR A 100 -3.05 -18.30 -4.53
CA THR A 100 -3.44 -18.42 -3.12
C THR A 100 -4.94 -18.17 -2.96
N ARG A 101 -5.62 -18.82 -2.00
CA ARG A 101 -7.01 -18.46 -1.63
C ARG A 101 -7.03 -16.95 -1.40
N GLY A 102 -7.72 -16.19 -2.27
CA GLY A 102 -7.66 -14.73 -2.38
C GLY A 102 -8.19 -13.99 -1.15
N GLU A 103 -7.49 -14.16 -0.03
CA GLU A 103 -7.84 -13.71 1.31
C GLU A 103 -6.87 -12.64 1.82
N GLY A 104 -5.71 -12.42 1.19
CA GLY A 104 -4.59 -11.66 1.78
C GLY A 104 -4.94 -10.25 2.28
N LEU A 105 -5.28 -9.32 1.38
CA LEU A 105 -5.56 -7.93 1.78
C LEU A 105 -6.92 -7.78 2.49
N GLY A 106 -7.92 -8.58 2.13
CA GLY A 106 -9.22 -8.64 2.81
C GLY A 106 -9.12 -9.17 4.24
N ALA A 107 -8.24 -10.14 4.50
CA ALA A 107 -7.94 -10.63 5.84
C ALA A 107 -7.27 -9.53 6.67
N VAL A 108 -6.30 -8.81 6.11
CA VAL A 108 -5.67 -7.66 6.78
C VAL A 108 -6.72 -6.63 7.19
N GLN A 109 -7.65 -6.27 6.30
CA GLN A 109 -8.73 -5.33 6.61
C GLN A 109 -9.67 -5.85 7.72
N ARG A 110 -9.98 -7.15 7.74
CA ARG A 110 -10.83 -7.77 8.77
C ARG A 110 -10.16 -7.86 10.14
N GLN A 111 -8.84 -8.08 10.17
CA GLN A 111 -8.09 -8.21 11.42
C GLN A 111 -7.70 -6.86 12.02
N ALA A 112 -7.53 -5.83 11.19
CA ALA A 112 -7.15 -4.50 11.65
C ALA A 112 -8.33 -3.72 12.25
N HIS A 113 -8.08 -2.97 13.31
CA HIS A 113 -9.05 -2.00 13.85
C HIS A 113 -9.09 -0.71 13.03
N GLU A 114 -7.96 -0.33 12.43
CA GLU A 114 -7.87 0.75 11.43
C GLU A 114 -7.03 0.25 10.26
N PHE A 115 -7.50 0.48 9.04
CA PHE A 115 -6.85 0.06 7.81
C PHE A 115 -6.94 1.19 6.78
N ASP A 116 -5.82 1.47 6.11
CA ASP A 116 -5.77 2.36 4.94
C ASP A 116 -4.73 1.83 3.96
N ALA A 117 -4.95 2.07 2.67
CA ALA A 117 -4.07 1.58 1.63
C ALA A 117 -4.02 2.57 0.47
N PHE A 118 -2.80 2.92 0.07
CA PHE A 118 -2.52 3.69 -1.11
C PHE A 118 -1.72 2.83 -2.08
N SER A 119 -2.02 2.93 -3.36
CA SER A 119 -1.24 2.26 -4.40
C SER A 119 -1.29 3.06 -5.69
N GLY A 120 -0.14 3.15 -6.36
CA GLY A 120 0.00 3.78 -7.66
C GLY A 120 1.15 3.16 -8.44
N SER A 121 1.48 3.75 -9.59
CA SER A 121 2.54 3.26 -10.48
C SER A 121 3.96 3.29 -9.88
N GLY A 122 4.14 3.92 -8.72
CA GLY A 122 5.40 3.99 -7.98
C GLY A 122 5.49 3.04 -6.78
N GLY A 123 4.49 2.17 -6.59
CA GLY A 123 4.41 1.22 -5.47
C GLY A 123 3.19 1.43 -4.58
N SER A 124 3.13 0.64 -3.51
CA SER A 124 2.02 0.62 -2.57
C SER A 124 2.45 0.90 -1.13
N VAL A 125 1.56 1.52 -0.37
CA VAL A 125 1.69 1.76 1.07
C VAL A 125 0.41 1.28 1.74
N ILE A 126 0.51 0.29 2.62
CA ILE A 126 -0.62 -0.28 3.35
C ILE A 126 -0.37 -0.10 4.84
N VAL A 127 -1.33 0.48 5.56
CA VAL A 127 -1.28 0.65 7.01
C VAL A 127 -2.38 -0.17 7.67
N ALA A 128 -2.02 -0.87 8.74
CA ALA A 128 -2.94 -1.64 9.56
C ALA A 128 -2.61 -1.42 11.04
N ARG A 129 -3.61 -1.08 11.85
CA ARG A 129 -3.45 -0.84 13.29
C ARG A 129 -4.32 -1.77 14.11
N VAL A 130 -3.75 -2.26 15.20
CA VAL A 130 -4.47 -3.01 16.23
C VAL A 130 -4.27 -2.29 17.57
N TRP A 131 -5.34 -2.18 18.35
CA TRP A 131 -5.38 -1.42 19.60
C TRP A 131 -5.81 -2.34 20.73
N GLY A 132 -5.19 -2.21 21.90
CA GLY A 132 -5.64 -2.89 23.11
C GLY A 132 -7.02 -2.41 23.52
N GLY A 133 -7.97 -3.34 23.70
CA GLY A 133 -9.34 -3.02 24.08
C GLY A 133 -10.26 -2.57 22.93
N GLY A 134 -9.87 -2.83 21.67
CA GLY A 134 -10.72 -2.64 20.49
C GLY A 134 -10.55 -1.29 19.77
N PRO A 135 -11.32 -1.05 18.69
CA PRO A 135 -11.13 0.11 17.81
C PRO A 135 -11.30 1.44 18.53
N ARG A 136 -10.53 2.44 18.09
CA ARG A 136 -10.63 3.81 18.58
C ARG A 136 -11.98 4.41 18.17
N ARG A 137 -12.65 5.10 19.09
CA ARG A 137 -13.97 5.72 18.86
C ARG A 137 -13.90 7.22 18.54
N ASP A 138 -12.69 7.78 18.54
CA ASP A 138 -12.44 9.22 18.54
C ASP A 138 -12.20 9.71 17.10
N GLY A 139 -13.13 10.54 16.61
CA GLY A 139 -13.41 10.81 15.20
C GLY A 139 -12.41 11.63 14.38
N VAL A 140 -11.10 11.57 14.65
CA VAL A 140 -10.08 12.22 13.82
C VAL A 140 -9.02 11.22 13.37
N ALA A 141 -8.90 11.06 12.04
CA ALA A 141 -7.93 10.18 11.40
C ALA A 141 -6.59 10.91 11.19
N VAL A 142 -5.59 10.54 11.99
CA VAL A 142 -4.21 11.02 11.87
C VAL A 142 -3.33 9.93 11.27
N GLY A 143 -2.45 10.32 10.34
CA GLY A 143 -1.45 9.45 9.73
C GLY A 143 -0.15 10.21 9.56
N ALA A 144 0.96 9.58 9.93
CA ALA A 144 2.31 10.14 9.83
C ALA A 144 3.34 9.01 9.68
N VAL A 145 4.42 9.31 8.96
CA VAL A 145 5.50 8.39 8.63
C VAL A 145 6.82 9.12 8.86
N SER A 146 7.73 8.49 9.59
CA SER A 146 9.08 8.97 9.88
C SER A 146 10.05 7.88 9.48
N LEU A 147 10.89 8.11 8.47
CA LEU A 147 11.85 7.13 7.96
C LEU A 147 13.27 7.51 8.36
N PRO A 148 14.10 6.56 8.81
CA PRO A 148 15.51 6.85 9.07
C PRO A 148 16.24 7.23 7.79
N LEU A 149 17.28 8.06 7.93
CA LEU A 149 18.21 8.36 6.85
C LEU A 149 18.85 7.03 6.36
N PRO A 150 19.09 6.83 5.05
CA PRO A 150 19.74 5.61 4.56
C PRO A 150 21.06 5.33 5.29
N GLY A 151 21.19 4.12 5.84
CA GLY A 151 22.35 3.71 6.63
C GLY A 151 22.18 3.89 8.15
N GLU A 152 21.13 4.58 8.61
CA GLU A 152 20.83 4.76 10.03
C GLU A 152 19.78 3.77 10.54
N GLY A 153 19.95 3.32 11.78
CA GLY A 153 18.99 2.42 12.44
C GLY A 153 17.82 3.15 13.12
N GLN A 154 17.90 4.47 13.27
CA GLN A 154 16.91 5.27 14.00
C GLN A 154 16.61 6.58 13.25
N CYS A 155 15.34 6.99 13.25
CA CYS A 155 14.90 8.23 12.61
C CYS A 155 15.10 9.41 13.56
N GLY A 156 15.67 10.51 13.04
CA GLY A 156 15.81 11.77 13.76
C GLY A 156 14.51 12.56 13.86
N ASP A 157 13.46 12.15 13.13
CA ASP A 157 12.18 12.83 13.08
C ASP A 157 11.14 12.10 13.92
N ALA A 158 10.30 12.86 14.61
CA ALA A 158 9.19 12.31 15.39
C ALA A 158 7.94 13.18 15.27
N TRP A 159 6.81 12.64 15.73
CA TRP A 159 5.54 13.35 15.74
C TRP A 159 4.68 12.85 16.89
N ALA A 160 3.78 13.70 17.39
CA ALA A 160 2.83 13.34 18.43
C ALA A 160 1.49 14.05 18.23
N VAL A 161 0.45 13.43 18.75
CA VAL A 161 -0.93 13.94 18.72
C VAL A 161 -1.49 13.89 20.11
N GLN A 162 -2.01 15.01 20.56
CA GLN A 162 -2.62 15.12 21.87
C GLN A 162 -4.08 15.55 21.71
N PRO A 163 -5.03 14.61 21.80
CA PRO A 163 -6.45 14.91 21.74
C PRO A 163 -6.92 15.54 23.06
N SER A 164 -7.85 16.48 22.97
CA SER A 164 -8.62 17.06 24.07
C SER A 164 -10.12 16.95 23.78
N THR A 165 -10.96 17.30 24.75
CA THR A 165 -12.42 17.32 24.61
C THR A 165 -12.93 18.34 23.59
N SER A 166 -12.11 19.34 23.23
CA SER A 166 -12.50 20.43 22.31
C SER A 166 -11.41 20.82 21.31
N SER A 167 -10.20 20.26 21.39
CA SER A 167 -9.12 20.53 20.45
C SER A 167 -8.24 19.30 20.22
N ILE A 168 -7.46 19.31 19.15
CA ILE A 168 -6.39 18.34 18.91
C ILE A 168 -5.10 19.10 18.68
N ARG A 169 -4.08 18.79 19.46
CA ARG A 169 -2.74 19.32 19.29
C ARG A 169 -1.87 18.33 18.52
N LEU A 170 -1.07 18.85 17.60
CA LEU A 170 -0.15 18.12 16.74
C LEU A 170 1.26 18.66 16.97
N LEU A 171 2.22 17.75 17.07
CA LEU A 171 3.64 18.05 17.14
C LEU A 171 4.35 17.32 15.99
N VAL A 172 5.27 18.01 15.33
CA VAL A 172 6.30 17.41 14.47
C VAL A 172 7.65 17.90 14.94
N VAL A 173 8.64 17.01 14.97
CA VAL A 173 9.99 17.25 15.47
C VAL A 173 11.01 16.71 14.47
N ASP A 174 12.05 17.49 14.22
CA ASP A 174 13.25 17.13 13.47
C ASP A 174 14.46 17.37 14.39
N GLY A 175 15.00 16.29 14.94
CA GLY A 175 16.14 16.33 15.86
C GLY A 175 17.43 16.73 15.14
N LEU A 176 18.23 17.64 15.71
CA LEU A 176 19.45 18.11 15.03
C LEU A 176 20.46 16.97 14.80
N GLY A 177 20.68 16.63 13.53
CA GLY A 177 21.63 15.60 13.06
C GLY A 177 20.93 14.41 12.41
N HIS A 178 21.50 13.22 12.55
CA HIS A 178 20.86 11.95 12.16
C HIS A 178 21.25 10.83 13.13
N GLY A 179 20.58 9.69 13.02
CA GLY A 179 20.88 8.51 13.83
C GLY A 179 20.44 8.65 15.31
N PRO A 180 21.05 7.89 16.22
CA PRO A 180 20.57 7.76 17.61
C PRO A 180 20.52 9.07 18.41
N ILE A 181 21.40 10.03 18.10
CA ILE A 181 21.46 11.32 18.82
C ILE A 181 20.29 12.22 18.43
N ALA A 182 19.95 12.27 17.14
CA ALA A 182 18.78 13.01 16.65
C ALA A 182 17.48 12.36 17.13
N ALA A 183 17.41 11.02 17.07
CA ALA A 183 16.28 10.24 17.57
C ALA A 183 16.00 10.51 19.05
N ARG A 184 17.05 10.64 19.87
CA ARG A 184 16.93 10.98 21.28
C ARG A 184 16.36 12.39 21.49
N ALA A 185 16.80 13.38 20.72
CA ALA A 185 16.24 14.74 20.81
C ALA A 185 14.76 14.75 20.43
N ALA A 186 14.39 14.04 19.37
CA ALA A 186 13.01 13.92 18.92
C ALA A 186 12.11 13.21 19.95
N SER A 187 12.62 12.14 20.57
CA SER A 187 11.92 11.41 21.64
C SER A 187 11.68 12.29 22.87
N VAL A 188 12.70 13.04 23.32
CA VAL A 188 12.56 13.96 24.47
C VAL A 188 11.50 15.04 24.21
N ALA A 189 11.43 15.57 22.98
CA ALA A 189 10.38 16.53 22.62
C ALA A 189 8.98 15.91 22.66
N VAL A 190 8.84 14.67 22.18
CA VAL A 190 7.58 13.95 22.16
C VAL A 190 7.12 13.59 23.59
N GLU A 191 8.03 13.11 24.45
CA GLU A 191 7.75 12.84 25.87
C GLU A 191 7.33 14.13 26.60
N ALA A 192 8.06 15.23 26.40
CA ALA A 192 7.73 16.51 27.01
C ALA A 192 6.38 17.05 26.53
N PHE A 193 6.01 16.78 25.27
CA PHE A 193 4.73 17.21 24.70
C PHE A 193 3.54 16.56 25.39
N ALA A 194 3.65 15.28 25.77
CA ALA A 194 2.59 14.56 26.47
C ALA A 194 2.21 15.24 27.81
N ALA A 195 3.14 15.96 28.45
CA ALA A 195 2.93 16.69 29.70
C ALA A 195 2.37 18.12 29.51
N THR A 196 1.98 18.52 28.29
CA THR A 196 1.54 19.90 27.98
C THR A 196 0.02 20.07 27.87
N ASP A 197 -0.76 19.09 28.32
CA ASP A 197 -2.24 19.08 28.25
C ASP A 197 -2.93 20.28 28.86
N GLN A 198 -2.40 20.77 29.98
CA GLN A 198 -2.96 21.90 30.70
C GLN A 198 -2.38 23.24 30.22
N LEU A 199 -1.38 23.24 29.32
CA LEU A 199 -0.75 24.48 28.87
C LEU A 199 -1.64 25.23 27.86
N PRO A 200 -1.79 26.56 28.02
CA PRO A 200 -2.62 27.37 27.14
C PRO A 200 -1.93 27.63 25.80
N GLY A 201 -2.52 27.08 24.75
CA GLY A 201 -2.13 27.35 23.36
C GLY A 201 -0.75 26.81 22.95
N PRO A 202 -0.42 26.91 21.65
CA PRO A 202 0.81 26.33 21.08
C PRO A 202 2.09 27.04 21.54
N GLU A 203 2.03 28.32 21.90
CA GLU A 203 3.19 29.11 22.33
C GLU A 203 3.79 28.60 23.65
N ALA A 204 2.93 28.33 24.65
CA ALA A 204 3.35 27.79 25.94
C ALA A 204 3.94 26.38 25.79
N VAL A 205 3.38 25.59 24.89
CA VAL A 205 3.89 24.25 24.55
C VAL A 205 5.29 24.34 23.96
N VAL A 206 5.48 25.19 22.94
CA VAL A 206 6.80 25.40 22.33
C VAL A 206 7.84 25.82 23.38
N HIS A 207 7.47 26.69 24.33
CA HIS A 207 8.37 27.10 25.40
C HIS A 207 8.73 25.96 26.37
N ALA A 208 7.76 25.11 26.72
CA ALA A 208 7.98 23.93 27.54
C ALA A 208 8.89 22.91 26.82
N LEU A 209 8.63 22.65 25.54
CA LEU A 209 9.45 21.77 24.71
C LEU A 209 10.87 22.29 24.55
N HIS A 210 11.04 23.60 24.32
CA HIS A 210 12.36 24.23 24.25
C HIS A 210 13.16 24.03 25.54
N SER A 211 12.50 24.15 26.70
CA SER A 211 13.13 23.93 28.00
C SER A 211 13.52 22.45 28.19
N ALA A 212 12.66 21.52 27.79
CA ALA A 212 12.92 20.08 27.85
C ALA A 212 14.04 19.62 26.91
N LEU A 213 14.26 20.33 25.80
CA LEU A 213 15.29 20.03 24.81
C LEU A 213 16.69 20.56 25.17
N ARG A 214 16.83 21.44 26.18
CA ARG A 214 18.13 21.98 26.63
C ARG A 214 19.24 20.95 26.87
N PRO A 215 19.00 19.76 27.46
CA PRO A 215 20.04 18.74 27.65
C PRO A 215 20.38 17.94 26.37
N THR A 216 19.76 18.25 25.22
CA THR A 216 19.96 17.54 23.95
C THR A 216 20.72 18.40 22.94
N ARG A 217 20.95 17.91 21.71
CA ARG A 217 21.47 18.73 20.60
C ARG A 217 20.45 19.76 20.07
N GLY A 218 19.23 19.75 20.60
CA GLY A 218 18.10 20.52 20.14
C GLY A 218 17.36 19.83 19.00
N ALA A 219 16.21 20.40 18.66
CA ALA A 219 15.37 19.96 17.55
C ALA A 219 14.67 21.19 16.93
N ALA A 220 14.42 21.14 15.63
CA ALA A 220 13.40 21.97 15.02
C ALA A 220 12.03 21.34 15.30
N LEU A 221 11.05 22.15 15.70
CA LEU A 221 9.72 21.64 16.05
C LEU A 221 8.62 22.55 15.53
N ALA A 222 7.47 21.95 15.25
CA ALA A 222 6.25 22.62 14.86
C ALA A 222 5.07 22.11 15.69
N VAL A 223 4.37 23.03 16.36
CA VAL A 223 3.16 22.73 17.13
C VAL A 223 1.95 23.39 16.44
N THR A 224 0.88 22.63 16.30
CA THR A 224 -0.41 23.09 15.74
C THR A 224 -1.54 22.66 16.65
N GLU A 225 -2.52 23.55 16.84
CA GLU A 225 -3.75 23.23 17.56
C GLU A 225 -4.96 23.41 16.64
N LEU A 226 -5.81 22.37 16.61
CA LEU A 226 -7.03 22.29 15.83
C LEU A 226 -8.20 22.35 16.81
N GLU A 227 -9.00 23.42 16.79
CA GLU A 227 -10.20 23.53 17.63
C GLU A 227 -11.41 22.89 16.94
N GLY A 228 -12.18 22.10 17.70
CA GLY A 228 -13.49 21.59 17.31
C GLY A 228 -14.59 22.50 17.83
N GLY A 229 -15.57 22.83 16.98
CA GLY A 229 -16.68 23.72 17.33
C GLY A 229 -17.41 23.29 18.62
N THR A 230 -17.77 24.28 19.45
CA THR A 230 -18.47 24.09 20.71
C THR A 230 -19.83 23.42 20.51
N GLY A 231 -20.04 22.26 21.14
CA GLY A 231 -21.39 21.73 21.38
C GLY A 231 -21.52 20.23 21.09
N ARG A 232 -21.68 19.45 22.16
CA ARG A 232 -22.22 18.09 22.21
C ARG A 232 -21.86 17.15 21.03
N ALA A 233 -20.97 16.23 21.37
CA ALA A 233 -20.71 14.96 20.73
C ALA A 233 -19.66 14.98 19.59
N PHE A 234 -18.51 14.35 19.88
CA PHE A 234 -17.62 13.66 18.93
C PHE A 234 -18.35 12.53 18.15
N ARG A 235 -19.67 12.62 17.97
CA ARG A 235 -20.54 11.61 17.38
C ARG A 235 -21.20 12.25 16.16
N ARG A 236 -20.62 11.99 14.99
CA ARG A 236 -21.21 12.28 13.65
C ARG A 236 -21.82 13.68 13.51
N HIS A 237 -20.99 14.71 13.34
CA HIS A 237 -21.42 15.95 12.66
C HIS A 237 -20.25 16.54 11.84
N PRO A 238 -20.50 17.17 10.67
CA PRO A 238 -19.50 17.47 9.66
C PRO A 238 -19.05 18.95 9.68
N ASP A 239 -18.69 19.47 10.85
CA ASP A 239 -18.05 20.80 10.91
C ASP A 239 -16.53 20.68 10.81
N PRO A 240 -15.87 21.43 9.91
CA PRO A 240 -14.42 21.38 9.75
C PRO A 240 -13.72 21.98 10.97
N MET A 241 -12.76 21.25 11.54
CA MET A 241 -11.78 21.83 12.47
C MET A 241 -10.99 22.93 11.74
N GLU A 242 -10.99 24.14 12.31
CA GLU A 242 -10.15 25.24 11.81
C GLU A 242 -8.75 25.14 12.44
N ALA A 243 -7.71 25.07 11.60
CA ALA A 243 -6.33 25.23 12.05
C ALA A 243 -6.09 26.71 12.35
N ARG A 244 -6.11 27.08 13.63
CA ARG A 244 -6.05 28.50 14.01
C ARG A 244 -4.62 29.04 14.07
N ARG A 245 -3.59 28.24 14.40
CA ARG A 245 -2.18 28.72 14.47
C ARG A 245 -1.15 27.60 14.24
N VAL A 246 -0.13 27.88 13.42
CA VAL A 246 1.08 27.06 13.23
C VAL A 246 2.26 27.86 13.78
N PHE A 247 2.97 27.34 14.79
CA PHE A 247 4.20 27.95 15.31
C PHE A 247 5.37 27.01 15.11
N GLY A 248 6.45 27.50 14.50
CA GLY A 248 7.71 26.79 14.34
C GLY A 248 8.87 27.58 14.94
N VAL A 249 9.75 26.91 15.69
CA VAL A 249 11.01 27.49 16.16
C VAL A 249 12.14 26.75 15.46
N ALA A 250 12.84 27.46 14.58
CA ALA A 250 14.09 27.00 13.98
C ALA A 250 15.27 27.55 14.81
N GLY A 251 16.28 26.71 15.06
CA GLY A 251 17.53 27.14 15.67
C GLY A 251 18.23 28.27 14.88
N PRO A 252 19.20 28.96 15.49
CA PRO A 252 19.70 30.25 15.01
C PRO A 252 20.69 30.10 13.84
N ALA A 253 20.25 29.62 12.67
CA ALA A 253 21.00 29.71 11.41
C ALA A 253 20.19 29.24 10.18
N CYS A 254 18.93 29.65 9.98
CA CYS A 254 18.33 29.54 8.64
C CYS A 254 17.03 30.36 8.50
N ILE A 255 17.16 31.67 8.29
CA ILE A 255 16.07 32.47 7.70
C ILE A 255 16.42 32.68 6.23
N ARG A 256 16.08 31.71 5.37
CA ARG A 256 15.76 31.95 3.97
C ARG A 256 14.64 31.01 3.53
N HIS A 257 13.61 31.63 2.95
CA HIS A 257 12.47 30.97 2.35
C HIS A 257 12.95 30.03 1.24
N SER A 258 12.87 28.72 1.46
CA SER A 258 12.95 27.75 0.36
C SER A 258 11.77 26.78 0.43
N ARG A 259 10.72 27.11 -0.32
CA ARG A 259 9.74 26.13 -0.80
C ARG A 259 10.46 25.19 -1.77
N ARG A 260 11.07 24.12 -1.26
CA ARG A 260 11.42 22.95 -2.07
C ARG A 260 10.90 21.72 -1.38
N ALA A 261 9.76 21.24 -1.88
CA ALA A 261 9.32 19.88 -1.65
C ALA A 261 10.34 18.92 -2.27
N LEU A 262 10.53 17.76 -1.64
CA LEU A 262 11.23 16.62 -2.23
C LEU A 262 10.65 16.32 -3.63
N PRO A 263 11.46 16.03 -4.65
CA PRO A 263 10.95 15.65 -5.96
C PRO A 263 10.28 14.28 -5.87
N GLY A 264 9.01 14.18 -6.27
CA GLY A 264 8.31 12.90 -6.45
C GLY A 264 7.07 12.67 -5.59
N PHE A 265 6.85 13.48 -4.55
CA PHE A 265 5.60 13.46 -3.77
C PHE A 265 4.92 14.83 -3.87
N SER A 266 3.93 14.94 -4.77
CA SER A 266 2.95 16.03 -4.69
C SER A 266 1.98 15.71 -3.56
N PRO A 267 1.93 16.48 -2.46
CA PRO A 267 0.88 16.32 -1.47
C PRO A 267 -0.42 16.75 -2.14
N GLN A 268 -1.22 15.79 -2.60
CA GLN A 268 -2.60 16.08 -2.96
C GLN A 268 -3.30 16.46 -1.65
N GLY A 269 -3.57 17.76 -1.52
CA GLY A 269 -4.36 18.29 -0.42
C GLY A 269 -5.64 17.47 -0.30
N ARG A 270 -5.84 16.85 0.87
CA ARG A 270 -7.12 16.27 1.25
C ARG A 270 -8.19 17.32 0.96
N ARG A 271 -9.11 16.99 0.05
CA ARG A 271 -10.27 17.81 -0.28
C ARG A 271 -10.89 18.32 1.02
N ARG A 272 -10.88 19.64 1.21
CA ARG A 272 -11.63 20.32 2.26
C ARG A 272 -13.11 20.01 2.01
N HIS A 273 -13.67 19.05 2.73
CA HIS A 273 -15.11 19.04 2.98
C HIS A 273 -15.39 20.24 3.89
N ARG A 274 -15.69 21.40 3.30
CA ARG A 274 -16.30 22.49 4.05
C ARG A 274 -17.75 22.13 4.28
N GLY A 275 -18.12 22.19 5.56
CA GLY A 275 -19.47 22.03 6.07
C GLY A 275 -20.46 22.90 5.32
N CYS A 276 -21.67 22.38 5.28
CA CYS A 276 -22.85 22.95 4.68
C CYS A 276 -23.16 24.31 5.33
N HIS A 277 -22.71 25.40 4.74
CA HIS A 277 -23.55 26.60 4.77
C HIS A 277 -24.68 26.36 3.77
N GLN A 278 -25.88 26.13 4.30
CA GLN A 278 -27.13 26.39 3.60
C GLN A 278 -27.19 27.90 3.29
N GLY A 279 -26.38 28.34 2.34
CA GLY A 279 -26.56 29.60 1.64
C GLY A 279 -27.36 29.30 0.39
N ALA A 280 -28.62 29.73 0.38
CA ALA A 280 -29.42 29.77 -0.83
C ALA A 280 -28.59 30.32 -2.00
N MET A 281 -28.64 29.63 -3.15
CA MET A 281 -28.01 30.12 -4.39
C MET A 281 -28.57 31.51 -4.69
N LYS A 282 -27.77 32.55 -4.45
CA LYS A 282 -28.17 33.96 -4.69
C LYS A 282 -28.03 34.36 -6.16
N THR A 283 -27.56 33.48 -7.03
CA THR A 283 -27.42 33.70 -8.47
C THR A 283 -27.94 32.48 -9.24
N THR A 284 -28.84 32.71 -10.20
CA THR A 284 -29.36 31.67 -11.08
C THR A 284 -28.26 31.28 -12.09
N PRO A 285 -27.87 30.00 -12.19
CA PRO A 285 -26.85 29.57 -13.15
C PRO A 285 -27.29 29.86 -14.60
N LEU A 286 -26.37 30.31 -15.44
CA LEU A 286 -26.63 30.67 -16.83
C LEU A 286 -26.51 29.43 -17.74
N PRO A 287 -27.50 29.12 -18.59
CA PRO A 287 -27.44 27.94 -19.46
C PRO A 287 -26.44 28.15 -20.60
N LEU A 288 -25.57 27.15 -20.82
CA LEU A 288 -24.61 27.12 -21.92
C LEU A 288 -25.11 26.26 -23.09
N THR A 289 -25.57 25.04 -22.81
CA THR A 289 -26.12 24.14 -23.82
C THR A 289 -26.97 23.04 -23.18
N THR A 290 -27.91 22.49 -23.95
CA THR A 290 -28.81 21.42 -23.53
C THR A 290 -28.80 20.31 -24.57
N ILE A 291 -28.75 19.07 -24.10
CA ILE A 291 -28.74 17.85 -24.91
C ILE A 291 -29.91 16.99 -24.45
N GLU A 292 -30.83 16.71 -25.37
CA GLU A 292 -31.88 15.73 -25.15
C GLU A 292 -31.28 14.33 -25.26
N LEU A 293 -31.56 13.48 -24.27
CA LEU A 293 -31.04 12.12 -24.18
C LEU A 293 -32.17 11.15 -24.53
N VAL A 294 -32.12 10.57 -25.72
CA VAL A 294 -33.14 9.62 -26.21
C VAL A 294 -32.51 8.26 -26.55
N ALA A 295 -31.22 8.22 -26.85
CA ALA A 295 -30.48 7.01 -27.19
C ALA A 295 -29.02 7.06 -26.68
N GLU A 296 -28.33 5.91 -26.70
CA GLU A 296 -26.94 5.82 -26.23
C GLU A 296 -25.95 6.71 -26.99
N ARG A 297 -26.21 6.99 -28.28
CA ARG A 297 -25.42 7.94 -29.07
C ARG A 297 -25.43 9.36 -28.48
N ASP A 298 -26.52 9.76 -27.83
CA ASP A 298 -26.67 11.08 -27.23
C ASP A 298 -25.80 11.23 -25.97
N VAL A 299 -25.50 10.10 -25.31
CA VAL A 299 -24.54 10.05 -24.19
C VAL A 299 -23.12 10.35 -24.67
N VAL A 300 -22.74 9.85 -25.85
CA VAL A 300 -21.43 10.13 -26.45
C VAL A 300 -21.33 11.61 -26.82
N VAL A 301 -22.40 12.17 -27.38
CA VAL A 301 -22.52 13.61 -27.67
C VAL A 301 -22.40 14.44 -26.39
N ALA A 302 -23.07 14.04 -25.31
CA ALA A 302 -22.97 14.71 -24.01
C ALA A 302 -21.56 14.65 -23.42
N ARG A 303 -20.87 13.51 -23.54
CA ARG A 303 -19.47 13.34 -23.12
C ARG A 303 -18.52 14.27 -23.87
N GLN A 304 -18.65 14.33 -25.21
CA GLN A 304 -17.80 15.17 -26.04
C GLN A 304 -18.04 16.65 -25.74
N ARG A 305 -19.31 17.07 -25.61
CA ARG A 305 -19.67 18.44 -25.22
C ARG A 305 -19.13 18.81 -23.83
N ALA A 306 -19.22 17.91 -22.86
CA ALA A 306 -18.64 18.11 -21.53
C ALA A 306 -17.12 18.35 -21.58
N ARG A 307 -16.40 17.57 -22.38
CA ARG A 307 -14.94 17.72 -22.56
C ARG A 307 -14.59 19.04 -23.26
N GLN A 308 -15.34 19.40 -24.29
CA GLN A 308 -15.13 20.64 -25.03
C GLN A 308 -15.40 21.87 -24.16
N LEU A 309 -16.50 21.88 -23.41
CA LEU A 309 -16.83 22.90 -22.43
C LEU A 309 -15.73 23.04 -21.38
N ALA A 310 -15.26 21.92 -20.83
CA ALA A 310 -14.18 21.93 -19.86
C ALA A 310 -12.87 22.51 -20.46
N GLY A 311 -12.57 22.22 -21.73
CA GLY A 311 -11.45 22.82 -22.45
C GLY A 311 -11.59 24.34 -22.59
N LEU A 312 -12.76 24.82 -23.03
CA LEU A 312 -13.04 26.25 -23.19
C LEU A 312 -13.01 27.02 -21.86
N LEU A 313 -13.39 26.37 -20.76
CA LEU A 313 -13.37 26.94 -19.41
C LEU A 313 -12.00 26.83 -18.73
N GLY A 314 -10.97 26.32 -19.42
CA GLY A 314 -9.58 26.30 -18.93
C GLY A 314 -9.26 25.16 -17.97
N PHE A 315 -10.08 24.10 -17.88
CA PHE A 315 -9.78 22.94 -17.05
C PHE A 315 -8.58 22.15 -17.59
N ALA A 316 -7.75 21.61 -16.69
CA ALA A 316 -6.66 20.71 -17.05
C ALA A 316 -7.20 19.41 -17.71
N ALA A 317 -6.41 18.77 -18.56
CA ALA A 317 -6.81 17.55 -19.30
C ALA A 317 -7.35 16.43 -18.39
N GLN A 318 -6.81 16.30 -17.17
CA GLN A 318 -7.30 15.35 -16.17
C GLN A 318 -8.73 15.69 -15.71
N ASP A 319 -9.02 16.96 -15.41
CA ASP A 319 -10.36 17.38 -15.00
C ASP A 319 -11.36 17.34 -16.15
N GLN A 320 -10.94 17.67 -17.37
CA GLN A 320 -11.75 17.46 -18.57
C GLN A 320 -12.20 15.99 -18.69
N SER A 321 -11.29 15.03 -18.44
CA SER A 321 -11.61 13.60 -18.47
C SER A 321 -12.56 13.17 -17.35
N ARG A 322 -12.39 13.73 -16.14
CA ARG A 322 -13.29 13.49 -15.00
C ARG A 322 -14.70 13.99 -15.27
N ILE A 323 -14.84 15.22 -15.75
CA ILE A 323 -16.14 15.84 -16.08
C ILE A 323 -16.83 15.01 -17.16
N ALA A 324 -16.11 14.66 -18.24
CA ALA A 324 -16.66 13.85 -19.33
C ALA A 324 -17.11 12.45 -18.87
N THR A 325 -16.34 11.80 -18.01
CA THR A 325 -16.69 10.48 -17.44
C THR A 325 -17.93 10.57 -16.56
N ALA A 326 -17.97 11.55 -15.65
CA ALA A 326 -19.13 11.81 -14.80
C ALA A 326 -20.41 12.05 -15.61
N THR A 327 -20.35 12.93 -16.62
CA THR A 327 -21.47 13.18 -17.53
C THR A 327 -21.92 11.91 -18.23
N SER A 328 -21.00 11.09 -18.72
CA SER A 328 -21.35 9.85 -19.43
C SER A 328 -22.11 8.87 -18.55
N GLU A 329 -21.67 8.67 -17.31
CA GLU A 329 -22.28 7.70 -16.39
C GLU A 329 -23.68 8.15 -15.96
N ILE A 330 -23.88 9.44 -15.65
CA ILE A 330 -25.18 9.95 -15.25
C ILE A 330 -26.16 10.00 -16.44
N CYS A 331 -25.72 10.47 -17.61
CA CYS A 331 -26.55 10.47 -18.82
C CYS A 331 -26.93 9.03 -19.24
N ARG A 332 -26.01 8.08 -19.14
CA ARG A 332 -26.29 6.66 -19.42
C ARG A 332 -27.36 6.12 -18.47
N ASN A 333 -27.32 6.48 -17.19
CA ASN A 333 -28.36 6.07 -16.24
C ASN A 333 -29.72 6.65 -16.60
N ALA A 334 -29.78 7.92 -16.99
CA ALA A 334 -31.03 8.55 -17.44
C ALA A 334 -31.63 7.80 -18.65
N VAL A 335 -30.82 7.50 -19.68
CA VAL A 335 -31.30 6.76 -20.86
C VAL A 335 -31.70 5.32 -20.50
N ARG A 336 -30.86 4.60 -19.74
CA ARG A 336 -31.07 3.17 -19.45
C ARG A 336 -32.27 2.90 -18.54
N TYR A 337 -32.47 3.74 -17.52
CA TYR A 337 -33.48 3.49 -16.49
C TYR A 337 -34.78 4.28 -16.69
N ALA A 338 -34.71 5.45 -17.36
CA ALA A 338 -35.88 6.28 -17.62
C ALA A 338 -36.29 6.32 -19.10
N GLY A 339 -35.49 5.76 -20.01
CA GLY A 339 -35.73 5.74 -21.46
C GLY A 339 -35.43 7.07 -22.15
N LYS A 340 -35.68 8.19 -21.47
CA LYS A 340 -35.37 9.55 -21.94
C LYS A 340 -34.94 10.45 -20.78
N GLY A 341 -34.15 11.45 -21.08
CA GLY A 341 -33.75 12.48 -20.13
C GLY A 341 -33.23 13.72 -20.82
N ARG A 342 -32.74 14.66 -20.03
CA ARG A 342 -32.16 15.91 -20.49
C ARG A 342 -30.88 16.17 -19.74
N CYS A 343 -29.82 16.54 -20.44
CA CYS A 343 -28.56 16.99 -19.87
C CYS A 343 -28.33 18.46 -20.21
N GLU A 344 -28.19 19.28 -19.18
CA GLU A 344 -27.97 20.72 -19.29
C GLU A 344 -26.60 21.06 -18.71
N PHE A 345 -25.86 21.90 -19.43
CA PHE A 345 -24.62 22.50 -18.97
C PHE A 345 -24.88 23.96 -18.65
N LEU A 346 -24.54 24.38 -17.44
CA LEU A 346 -24.74 25.73 -16.94
C LEU A 346 -23.43 26.28 -16.37
N LEU A 347 -23.27 27.59 -16.39
CA LEU A 347 -22.20 28.30 -15.70
C LEU A 347 -22.79 29.02 -14.48
N ASP A 348 -22.31 28.67 -13.30
CA ASP A 348 -22.55 29.47 -12.09
C ASP A 348 -21.48 30.56 -12.04
N GLU A 349 -21.89 31.84 -12.07
CA GLU A 349 -21.01 33.01 -11.97
C GLU A 349 -20.96 33.58 -10.53
N GLY A 350 -21.36 32.79 -9.53
CA GLY A 350 -21.27 33.17 -8.12
C GLY A 350 -19.83 33.48 -7.66
N SER A 351 -19.65 33.75 -6.37
CA SER A 351 -18.32 34.09 -5.79
C SER A 351 -17.22 33.03 -6.05
N ARG A 352 -17.60 31.83 -6.47
CA ARG A 352 -16.70 30.83 -7.06
C ARG A 352 -17.34 30.33 -8.36
N PRO A 353 -16.82 30.72 -9.53
CA PRO A 353 -17.44 30.31 -10.77
C PRO A 353 -17.30 28.81 -10.95
N ALA A 354 -18.32 28.15 -11.48
CA ALA A 354 -18.33 26.69 -11.60
C ALA A 354 -19.10 26.19 -12.84
N LEU A 355 -18.60 25.11 -13.44
CA LEU A 355 -19.34 24.36 -14.44
C LEU A 355 -20.33 23.44 -13.73
N VAL A 356 -21.61 23.65 -13.99
CA VAL A 356 -22.71 22.86 -13.46
C VAL A 356 -23.25 21.97 -14.58
N VAL A 357 -23.39 20.68 -14.30
CA VAL A 357 -24.06 19.73 -15.19
C VAL A 357 -25.29 19.21 -14.46
N ARG A 358 -26.46 19.42 -15.07
CA ARG A 358 -27.74 18.96 -14.56
C ARG A 358 -28.30 17.91 -15.50
N THR A 359 -28.56 16.72 -14.99
CA THR A 359 -29.23 15.65 -15.73
C THR A 359 -30.57 15.37 -15.06
N SER A 360 -31.66 15.52 -15.80
CA SER A 360 -33.02 15.25 -15.31
C SER A 360 -33.70 14.20 -16.17
N ASP A 361 -34.39 13.27 -15.55
CA ASP A 361 -35.23 12.27 -16.21
C ASP A 361 -36.65 12.23 -15.64
N GLN A 362 -37.57 11.59 -16.36
CA GLN A 362 -38.97 11.37 -15.93
C GLN A 362 -39.21 9.88 -15.62
N GLY A 363 -38.16 9.18 -15.19
CA GLY A 363 -38.19 7.73 -14.97
C GLY A 363 -38.93 7.32 -13.68
N PRO A 364 -38.85 6.03 -13.33
CA PRO A 364 -39.49 5.49 -12.13
C PRO A 364 -38.91 6.02 -10.81
N GLY A 365 -37.82 6.79 -10.85
CA GLY A 365 -37.05 7.21 -9.69
C GLY A 365 -36.16 6.08 -9.13
N ILE A 366 -35.17 6.43 -8.31
CA ILE A 366 -34.26 5.49 -7.67
C ILE A 366 -34.86 5.07 -6.33
N ARG A 367 -35.20 3.77 -6.21
CA ARG A 367 -35.64 3.18 -4.93
C ARG A 367 -34.42 3.00 -4.02
N ASN A 368 -34.59 3.26 -2.72
CA ASN A 368 -33.53 3.16 -1.69
C ASN A 368 -32.24 3.94 -2.04
N LEU A 369 -32.37 5.25 -2.30
CA LEU A 369 -31.24 6.12 -2.63
C LEU A 369 -30.09 6.02 -1.61
N ASP A 370 -30.40 5.90 -0.31
CA ASP A 370 -29.40 5.77 0.75
C ASP A 370 -28.55 4.49 0.62
N GLU A 371 -29.12 3.41 0.11
CA GLU A 371 -28.42 2.14 -0.09
C GLU A 371 -27.47 2.23 -1.29
N VAL A 372 -27.91 2.87 -2.37
CA VAL A 372 -27.10 3.16 -3.56
C VAL A 372 -25.93 4.09 -3.22
N LEU A 373 -26.17 5.11 -2.38
CA LEU A 373 -25.14 6.02 -1.91
C LEU A 373 -24.23 5.41 -0.85
N SER A 374 -24.67 4.36 -0.13
CA SER A 374 -23.85 3.63 0.85
C SER A 374 -22.75 2.76 0.23
N GLY A 375 -22.72 2.63 -1.11
CA GLY A 375 -21.73 1.82 -1.84
C GLY A 375 -21.95 0.31 -1.76
N ARG A 376 -23.02 -0.14 -1.08
CA ARG A 376 -23.41 -1.57 -0.98
C ARG A 376 -24.16 -2.08 -2.21
N TYR A 377 -24.69 -1.17 -3.03
CA TYR A 377 -25.37 -1.50 -4.27
C TYR A 377 -24.36 -1.70 -5.41
N GLN A 378 -24.34 -2.91 -5.97
CA GLN A 378 -23.55 -3.23 -7.16
C GLN A 378 -24.38 -2.95 -8.42
N SER A 379 -23.90 -2.06 -9.29
CA SER A 379 -24.52 -1.87 -10.60
C SER A 379 -24.30 -3.12 -11.48
N ALA A 380 -25.29 -3.45 -12.32
CA ALA A 380 -25.24 -4.59 -13.24
C ALA A 380 -24.09 -4.54 -14.27
N THR A 381 -23.31 -3.45 -14.33
CA THR A 381 -22.16 -3.26 -15.24
C THR A 381 -20.81 -3.59 -14.61
N GLY A 382 -20.73 -3.97 -13.33
CA GLY A 382 -19.54 -4.56 -12.70
C GLY A 382 -18.33 -3.64 -12.47
N MET A 383 -18.25 -2.47 -13.11
CA MET A 383 -17.09 -1.56 -13.04
C MET A 383 -17.10 -0.53 -11.89
N GLY A 384 -18.15 -0.47 -11.06
CA GLY A 384 -18.19 0.37 -9.85
C GLY A 384 -18.16 1.90 -10.07
N LEU A 385 -18.26 2.37 -11.31
CA LEU A 385 -18.10 3.78 -11.71
C LEU A 385 -19.38 4.63 -11.70
N GLY A 386 -20.49 4.13 -11.17
CA GLY A 386 -21.82 4.77 -11.23
C GLY A 386 -21.95 6.07 -10.41
N ILE A 387 -23.14 6.27 -9.82
CA ILE A 387 -23.50 7.48 -9.04
C ILE A 387 -22.44 7.82 -7.95
N VAL A 388 -21.90 6.80 -7.28
CA VAL A 388 -20.86 6.94 -6.25
C VAL A 388 -19.52 7.40 -6.82
N GLY A 389 -19.14 6.89 -8.00
CA GLY A 389 -17.92 7.31 -8.70
C GLY A 389 -18.00 8.78 -9.11
N THR A 390 -19.14 9.19 -9.66
CA THR A 390 -19.39 10.59 -10.04
C THR A 390 -19.30 11.54 -8.85
N ARG A 391 -19.88 11.16 -7.70
CA ARG A 391 -19.79 11.93 -6.45
C ARG A 391 -18.35 12.11 -5.96
N ARG A 392 -17.45 11.15 -6.18
CA ARG A 392 -16.04 11.25 -5.78
C ARG A 392 -15.22 12.14 -6.72
N LEU A 393 -15.55 12.14 -8.01
CA LEU A 393 -14.81 12.88 -9.02
C LEU A 393 -15.12 14.38 -9.01
N MET A 394 -16.39 14.75 -8.75
CA MET A 394 -16.88 16.14 -8.81
C MET A 394 -16.75 16.86 -7.46
N ASP A 395 -16.82 18.19 -7.46
CA ASP A 395 -16.66 19.00 -6.24
C ASP A 395 -17.97 19.09 -5.45
N ARG A 396 -19.10 19.21 -6.17
CA ARG A 396 -20.45 19.10 -5.61
C ARG A 396 -21.25 18.06 -6.38
N PHE A 397 -22.08 17.32 -5.67
CA PHE A 397 -23.00 16.34 -6.24
C PHE A 397 -24.28 16.31 -5.41
N VAL A 398 -25.41 16.54 -6.06
CA VAL A 398 -26.75 16.51 -5.50
C VAL A 398 -27.58 15.58 -6.35
N ILE A 399 -28.37 14.73 -5.71
CA ILE A 399 -29.31 13.85 -6.39
C ILE A 399 -30.65 13.94 -5.68
N GLU A 400 -31.67 14.31 -6.44
CA GLU A 400 -33.05 14.38 -5.99
C GLU A 400 -33.84 13.36 -6.81
N THR A 401 -34.47 12.42 -6.14
CA THR A 401 -35.24 11.38 -6.81
C THR A 401 -36.55 11.20 -6.07
N THR A 402 -37.63 11.15 -6.82
CA THR A 402 -38.96 10.89 -6.27
C THR A 402 -39.55 9.68 -6.99
N PRO A 403 -39.92 8.60 -6.27
CA PRO A 403 -40.54 7.43 -6.89
C PRO A 403 -41.71 7.82 -7.80
N GLY A 404 -41.63 7.44 -9.07
CA GLY A 404 -42.65 7.73 -10.09
C GLY A 404 -42.67 9.15 -10.67
N ARG A 405 -41.77 10.06 -10.25
CA ARG A 405 -41.65 11.43 -10.79
C ARG A 405 -40.30 11.72 -11.45
N GLY A 406 -39.38 10.76 -11.45
CA GLY A 406 -38.06 10.88 -12.08
C GLY A 406 -36.92 11.19 -11.12
N THR A 407 -35.74 11.37 -11.70
CA THR A 407 -34.50 11.70 -10.98
C THR A 407 -33.84 12.92 -11.58
N GLU A 408 -33.40 13.83 -10.73
CA GLU A 408 -32.53 14.94 -11.07
C GLU A 408 -31.18 14.76 -10.38
N VAL A 409 -30.12 14.87 -11.16
CA VAL A 409 -28.73 14.78 -10.70
C VAL A 409 -28.02 16.05 -11.11
N VAL A 410 -27.50 16.77 -10.13
CA VAL A 410 -26.72 17.99 -10.35
C VAL A 410 -25.31 17.78 -9.83
N PHE A 411 -24.31 17.96 -10.68
CA PHE A 411 -22.92 17.92 -10.25
C PHE A 411 -22.13 19.09 -10.78
N THR A 412 -21.12 19.49 -10.02
CA THR A 412 -20.42 20.77 -10.22
C THR A 412 -18.92 20.59 -10.10
N LYS A 413 -18.18 21.31 -10.94
CA LYS A 413 -16.73 21.46 -10.87
C LYS A 413 -16.36 22.95 -10.78
N GLU A 414 -15.65 23.34 -9.73
CA GLU A 414 -15.18 24.72 -9.55
C GLU A 414 -14.16 25.08 -10.65
N LEU A 415 -14.31 26.25 -11.28
CA LEU A 415 -13.35 26.71 -12.29
C LEU A 415 -11.97 26.95 -11.63
N PRO A 416 -10.87 26.64 -12.32
CA PRO A 416 -9.54 26.92 -11.81
C PRO A 416 -9.31 28.44 -11.70
N ASP A 417 -8.44 28.88 -10.78
CA ASP A 417 -8.07 30.30 -10.61
C ASP A 417 -7.45 30.91 -11.88
N SER A 418 -6.91 30.06 -12.77
CA SER A 418 -6.37 30.42 -14.09
C SER A 418 -7.43 30.51 -15.19
N ALA A 419 -8.71 30.27 -14.88
CA ALA A 419 -9.78 30.36 -15.87
C ALA A 419 -9.92 31.82 -16.34
N PRO A 420 -10.17 32.06 -17.63
CA PRO A 420 -10.31 33.41 -18.16
C PRO A 420 -11.49 34.11 -17.47
N ALA A 421 -11.20 35.15 -16.68
CA ALA A 421 -12.18 35.99 -15.97
C ALA A 421 -13.13 36.78 -16.90
N ALA A 422 -13.09 36.52 -18.21
CA ALA A 422 -13.72 37.31 -19.27
C ALA A 422 -14.56 36.50 -20.27
N ALA A 423 -14.68 35.18 -20.14
CA ALA A 423 -15.47 34.38 -21.08
C ALA A 423 -16.97 34.55 -20.79
N LYS A 424 -17.64 35.43 -21.53
CA LYS A 424 -19.10 35.61 -21.39
C LYS A 424 -19.81 34.31 -21.77
N PRO A 425 -20.79 33.82 -20.99
CA PRO A 425 -21.53 32.58 -21.29
C PRO A 425 -22.10 32.52 -22.72
N SER A 426 -22.52 33.67 -23.26
CA SER A 426 -23.00 33.79 -24.64
C SER A 426 -21.95 33.48 -25.70
N GLN A 427 -20.68 33.85 -25.48
CA GLN A 427 -19.58 33.57 -26.41
C GLN A 427 -19.20 32.10 -26.40
N ILE A 428 -19.22 31.46 -25.22
CA ILE A 428 -18.97 30.02 -25.07
C ILE A 428 -20.08 29.24 -25.78
N ALA A 429 -21.35 29.61 -25.55
CA ALA A 429 -22.50 29.00 -26.22
C ALA A 429 -22.43 29.16 -27.76
N GLU A 430 -22.05 30.33 -28.26
CA GLU A 430 -21.90 30.59 -29.69
C GLU A 430 -20.73 29.79 -30.31
N GLN A 431 -19.59 29.69 -29.61
CA GLN A 431 -18.44 28.90 -30.06
C GLN A 431 -18.75 27.40 -30.09
N LEU A 432 -19.53 26.90 -29.13
CA LEU A 432 -20.04 25.53 -29.13
C LEU A 432 -20.99 25.25 -30.30
N ALA A 433 -21.86 26.20 -30.62
CA ALA A 433 -22.78 26.08 -31.75
C ALA A 433 -22.03 26.05 -33.10
N ARG A 434 -20.90 26.76 -33.20
CA ARG A 434 -20.08 26.82 -34.42
C ARG A 434 -19.08 25.67 -34.59
N THR A 435 -18.81 24.90 -33.53
CA THR A 435 -17.88 23.76 -33.59
C THR A 435 -18.68 22.46 -33.72
N PRO A 436 -18.67 21.79 -34.89
CA PRO A 436 -19.31 20.50 -35.07
C PRO A 436 -18.66 19.48 -34.13
N LEU A 437 -19.47 18.59 -33.55
CA LEU A 437 -18.95 17.42 -32.86
C LEU A 437 -18.32 16.49 -33.92
N PRO A 438 -17.09 15.97 -33.71
CA PRO A 438 -16.51 15.01 -34.64
C PRO A 438 -17.47 13.80 -34.75
N ALA A 439 -17.82 13.45 -35.99
CA ALA A 439 -18.78 12.40 -36.28
C ALA A 439 -18.35 11.07 -35.62
N THR A 440 -19.17 10.61 -34.69
CA THR A 440 -18.92 9.55 -33.70
C THR A 440 -18.63 8.16 -34.24
N GLU A 441 -18.71 7.92 -35.55
CA GLU A 441 -18.50 6.58 -36.10
C GLU A 441 -17.05 6.29 -36.46
N GLU A 442 -16.27 7.30 -36.86
CA GLU A 442 -14.91 7.06 -37.38
C GLU A 442 -13.90 6.82 -36.25
N GLU A 443 -14.02 7.59 -35.16
CA GLU A 443 -13.24 7.38 -33.93
C GLU A 443 -13.60 6.04 -33.26
N VAL A 444 -14.87 5.65 -33.25
CA VAL A 444 -15.31 4.35 -32.72
C VAL A 444 -14.80 3.20 -33.59
N ARG A 445 -14.90 3.31 -34.92
CA ARG A 445 -14.34 2.32 -35.85
C ARG A 445 -12.82 2.20 -35.71
N GLN A 446 -12.13 3.30 -35.41
CA GLN A 446 -10.69 3.27 -35.18
C GLN A 446 -10.32 2.60 -33.86
N ALA A 447 -11.04 2.92 -32.77
CA ALA A 447 -10.86 2.26 -31.49
C ALA A 447 -11.13 0.74 -31.56
N ASP A 448 -12.16 0.32 -32.31
CA ASP A 448 -12.48 -1.10 -32.51
C ASP A 448 -11.36 -1.85 -33.24
N ARG A 449 -10.76 -1.23 -34.26
CA ARG A 449 -9.62 -1.80 -34.99
C ARG A 449 -8.37 -1.93 -34.12
N GLU A 450 -8.10 -0.95 -33.28
CA GLU A 450 -6.98 -0.98 -32.33
C GLU A 450 -7.19 -2.07 -31.27
N LEU A 451 -8.42 -2.22 -30.76
CA LEU A 451 -8.76 -3.28 -29.82
C LEU A 451 -8.59 -4.68 -30.44
N LEU A 452 -9.06 -4.88 -31.67
CA LEU A 452 -8.88 -6.15 -32.37
C LEU A 452 -7.41 -6.50 -32.60
N ARG A 453 -6.55 -5.50 -32.89
CA ARG A 453 -5.10 -5.70 -32.96
C ARG A 453 -4.51 -6.12 -31.61
N ALA A 454 -4.86 -5.42 -30.53
CA ALA A 454 -4.35 -5.73 -29.20
C ALA A 454 -4.77 -7.14 -28.74
N ILE A 455 -6.01 -7.57 -29.04
CA ILE A 455 -6.47 -8.94 -28.76
C ILE A 455 -5.65 -9.97 -29.55
N GLY A 456 -5.34 -9.68 -30.82
CA GLY A 456 -4.49 -10.53 -31.66
C GLY A 456 -3.08 -10.68 -31.08
N GLU A 457 -2.45 -9.58 -30.68
CA GLU A 457 -1.11 -9.58 -30.07
C GLU A 457 -1.08 -10.33 -28.73
N LEU A 458 -2.09 -10.13 -27.88
CA LEU A 458 -2.20 -10.86 -26.62
C LEU A 458 -2.38 -12.36 -26.82
N ARG A 459 -3.18 -12.78 -27.82
CA ARG A 459 -3.33 -14.20 -28.17
C ARG A 459 -2.01 -14.81 -28.63
N ALA A 460 -1.30 -14.14 -29.54
CA ALA A 460 0.00 -14.60 -30.02
C ALA A 460 1.03 -14.72 -28.88
N ARG A 461 1.07 -13.74 -27.96
CA ARG A 461 1.92 -13.81 -26.76
C ARG A 461 1.53 -14.95 -25.83
N ASN A 462 0.24 -15.22 -25.67
CA ASN A 462 -0.22 -16.30 -24.81
C ASN A 462 0.14 -17.68 -25.41
N GLU A 463 0.03 -17.83 -26.73
CA GLU A 463 0.48 -19.04 -27.43
C GLU A 463 2.00 -19.26 -27.31
N GLU A 464 2.80 -18.20 -27.47
CA GLU A 464 4.26 -18.25 -27.25
C GLU A 464 4.61 -18.66 -25.81
N LEU A 465 3.91 -18.12 -24.82
CA LEU A 465 4.11 -18.47 -23.41
C LEU A 465 3.75 -19.93 -23.11
N GLU A 466 2.66 -20.44 -23.68
CA GLU A 466 2.28 -21.84 -23.53
C GLU A 466 3.31 -22.78 -24.17
N GLN A 467 3.87 -22.40 -25.32
CA GLN A 467 4.95 -23.16 -25.95
C GLN A 467 6.21 -23.19 -25.08
N ILE A 468 6.68 -22.02 -24.60
CA ILE A 468 7.85 -21.94 -23.71
C ILE A 468 7.61 -22.72 -22.41
N ARG A 469 6.39 -22.68 -21.85
CA ARG A 469 6.06 -23.46 -20.66
C ARG A 469 6.19 -24.96 -20.93
N GLY A 470 5.71 -25.43 -22.08
CA GLY A 470 5.86 -26.82 -22.51
C GLY A 470 7.34 -27.25 -22.61
N GLU A 471 8.16 -26.44 -23.29
CA GLU A 471 9.61 -26.70 -23.42
C GLU A 471 10.33 -26.72 -22.06
N LEU A 472 9.94 -25.83 -21.13
CA LEU A 472 10.48 -25.79 -19.78
C LEU A 472 10.05 -27.00 -18.94
N GLU A 473 8.79 -27.43 -19.05
CA GLU A 473 8.29 -28.63 -18.38
C GLU A 473 9.02 -29.89 -18.87
N GLU A 474 9.29 -29.99 -20.17
CA GLU A 474 10.08 -31.09 -20.75
C GLU A 474 11.53 -31.06 -20.26
N THR A 475 12.16 -29.89 -20.27
CA THR A 475 13.53 -29.70 -19.75
C THR A 475 13.62 -30.08 -18.27
N ASN A 476 12.65 -29.65 -17.46
CA ASN A 476 12.59 -29.98 -16.04
C ASN A 476 12.43 -31.48 -15.81
N ARG A 477 11.58 -32.18 -16.58
CA ARG A 477 11.47 -33.65 -16.52
C ARG A 477 12.81 -34.31 -16.86
N GLY A 478 13.49 -33.83 -17.90
CA GLY A 478 14.83 -34.32 -18.27
C GLY A 478 15.86 -34.13 -17.16
N VAL A 479 15.90 -32.95 -16.55
CA VAL A 479 16.81 -32.64 -15.43
C VAL A 479 16.53 -33.55 -14.22
N VAL A 480 15.26 -33.76 -13.85
CA VAL A 480 14.89 -34.65 -12.75
C VAL A 480 15.32 -36.10 -13.02
N ALA A 481 15.14 -36.59 -14.25
CA ALA A 481 15.59 -37.93 -14.64
C ALA A 481 17.11 -38.08 -14.54
N LEU A 482 17.86 -37.06 -14.98
CA LEU A 482 19.33 -37.03 -14.86
C LEU A 482 19.79 -37.03 -13.40
N TYR A 483 19.13 -36.27 -12.53
CA TYR A 483 19.44 -36.29 -11.09
C TYR A 483 19.20 -37.67 -10.47
N ALA A 484 18.12 -38.36 -10.83
CA ALA A 484 17.85 -39.71 -10.36
C ALA A 484 18.93 -40.72 -10.82
N GLU A 485 19.38 -40.62 -12.08
CA GLU A 485 20.47 -41.47 -12.59
C GLU A 485 21.79 -41.19 -11.87
N LEU A 486 22.12 -39.91 -11.65
CA LEU A 486 23.32 -39.50 -10.91
C LEU A 486 23.33 -40.04 -9.48
N ASP A 487 22.19 -39.98 -8.79
CA ASP A 487 22.06 -40.48 -7.43
C ASP A 487 22.22 -42.01 -7.37
N GLN A 488 21.63 -42.73 -8.33
CA GLN A 488 21.79 -44.19 -8.46
C GLN A 488 23.27 -44.58 -8.71
N ARG A 489 23.99 -43.82 -9.55
CA ARG A 489 25.42 -44.05 -9.79
C ARG A 489 26.25 -43.74 -8.54
N ALA A 490 25.96 -42.65 -7.83
CA ALA A 490 26.63 -42.31 -6.59
C ALA A 490 26.43 -43.39 -5.51
N GLU A 491 25.23 -43.92 -5.38
CA GLU A 491 24.94 -45.01 -4.43
C GLU A 491 25.68 -46.30 -4.81
N SER A 492 25.73 -46.64 -6.10
CA SER A 492 26.47 -47.81 -6.59
C SER A 492 27.97 -47.69 -6.32
N LEU A 493 28.54 -46.51 -6.52
CA LEU A 493 29.93 -46.19 -6.19
C LEU A 493 30.22 -46.29 -4.68
N ARG A 494 29.30 -45.81 -3.84
CA ARG A 494 29.40 -45.95 -2.38
C ARG A 494 29.41 -47.42 -1.97
N LYS A 495 28.47 -48.24 -2.49
CA LYS A 495 28.42 -49.69 -2.23
C LYS A 495 29.71 -50.40 -2.66
N ALA A 496 30.24 -50.08 -3.83
CA ALA A 496 31.50 -50.64 -4.30
C ALA A 496 32.69 -50.26 -3.40
N THR A 497 32.73 -49.01 -2.92
CA THR A 497 33.76 -48.51 -2.00
C THR A 497 33.69 -49.19 -0.63
N GLU A 498 32.47 -49.39 -0.12
CA GLU A 498 32.24 -50.08 1.15
C GLU A 498 32.65 -51.56 1.07
N LEU A 499 32.24 -52.27 0.01
CA LEU A 499 32.66 -53.65 -0.25
C LEU A 499 34.18 -53.78 -0.35
N LYS A 500 34.84 -52.85 -1.07
CA LYS A 500 36.30 -52.82 -1.17
C LYS A 500 36.96 -52.61 0.20
N SER A 501 36.45 -51.69 1.00
CA SER A 501 37.00 -51.40 2.34
C SER A 501 36.83 -52.60 3.27
N ARG A 502 35.66 -53.24 3.25
CA ARG A 502 35.37 -54.45 4.03
C ARG A 502 36.24 -55.62 3.62
N PHE A 503 36.43 -55.83 2.31
CA PHE A 503 37.31 -56.85 1.77
C PHE A 503 38.76 -56.62 2.23
N LEU A 504 39.30 -55.41 2.07
CA LEU A 504 40.67 -55.09 2.48
C LEU A 504 40.88 -55.24 3.99
N SER A 505 39.90 -54.83 4.80
CA SER A 505 39.95 -55.00 6.26
C SER A 505 39.97 -56.48 6.65
N ASN A 506 39.05 -57.29 6.08
CA ASN A 506 38.98 -58.72 6.37
C ASN A 506 40.25 -59.46 5.94
N MET A 507 40.73 -59.24 4.71
CA MET A 507 41.97 -59.86 4.23
C MET A 507 43.17 -59.46 5.10
N SER A 508 43.23 -58.20 5.53
CA SER A 508 44.30 -57.74 6.44
C SER A 508 44.26 -58.47 7.79
N HIS A 509 43.08 -58.64 8.38
CA HIS A 509 42.93 -59.37 9.64
C HIS A 509 43.27 -60.86 9.50
N GLU A 510 42.82 -61.50 8.42
CA GLU A 510 43.08 -62.92 8.15
C GLU A 510 44.54 -63.20 7.83
N PHE A 511 45.25 -62.28 7.18
CA PHE A 511 46.69 -62.44 6.95
C PHE A 511 47.54 -62.10 8.18
N ARG A 512 47.13 -61.12 8.99
CA ARG A 512 47.90 -60.70 10.17
C ARG A 512 48.06 -61.82 11.20
N THR A 513 47.05 -62.66 11.37
CA THR A 513 47.05 -63.76 12.36
C THR A 513 48.10 -64.84 12.06
N PRO A 514 48.11 -65.50 10.88
CA PRO A 514 49.14 -66.47 10.54
C PRO A 514 50.52 -65.83 10.42
N LEU A 515 50.63 -64.59 9.92
CA LEU A 515 51.91 -63.90 9.82
C LEU A 515 52.52 -63.61 11.20
N ASN A 516 51.69 -63.19 12.17
CA ASN A 516 52.12 -63.02 13.57
C ASN A 516 52.57 -64.35 14.18
N SER A 517 51.87 -65.46 13.89
CA SER A 517 52.28 -66.79 14.37
C SER A 517 53.63 -67.22 13.79
N VAL A 518 53.86 -67.00 12.49
CA VAL A 518 55.16 -67.26 11.84
C VAL A 518 56.26 -66.38 12.45
N GLN A 519 55.99 -65.10 12.69
CA GLN A 519 56.96 -64.20 13.36
C GLN A 519 57.27 -64.62 14.79
N LEU A 520 56.26 -65.07 15.56
CA LEU A 520 56.45 -65.53 16.93
C LEU A 520 57.31 -66.80 16.99
N LEU A 521 56.99 -67.80 16.15
CA LEU A 521 57.77 -69.02 16.02
C LEU A 521 59.21 -68.73 15.55
N ALA A 522 59.37 -67.83 14.58
CA ALA A 522 60.70 -67.41 14.12
C ALA A 522 61.52 -66.74 15.22
N ARG A 523 60.89 -65.95 16.10
CA ARG A 523 61.55 -65.37 17.29
C ARG A 523 61.96 -66.45 18.30
N MET A 524 61.06 -67.38 18.64
CA MET A 524 61.36 -68.47 19.58
C MET A 524 62.54 -69.33 19.09
N LEU A 525 62.60 -69.63 17.80
CA LEU A 525 63.74 -70.34 17.21
C LEU A 525 65.03 -69.53 17.30
N LEU A 526 64.99 -68.21 17.05
CA LEU A 526 66.16 -67.32 17.16
C LEU A 526 66.68 -67.17 18.60
N ASP A 527 65.78 -67.17 19.58
CA ASP A 527 66.07 -67.04 21.01
C ASP A 527 66.65 -68.33 21.62
N GLY A 528 66.69 -69.42 20.84
CA GLY A 528 67.35 -70.68 21.22
C GLY A 528 66.53 -71.57 22.16
N THR A 529 65.24 -71.29 22.35
CA THR A 529 64.37 -72.07 23.26
C THR A 529 64.07 -73.49 22.77
N GLU A 530 64.28 -73.77 21.48
CA GLU A 530 63.99 -75.06 20.81
C GLU A 530 65.27 -75.81 20.38
N GLY A 531 66.47 -75.31 20.71
CA GLY A 531 67.76 -75.94 20.38
C GLY A 531 68.74 -75.04 19.59
N ALA A 532 69.94 -75.56 19.31
CA ALA A 532 71.00 -74.81 18.62
C ALA A 532 70.77 -74.75 17.10
N LEU A 533 70.61 -73.54 16.56
CA LEU A 533 70.49 -73.29 15.12
C LEU A 533 71.86 -73.26 14.43
N SER A 534 71.93 -73.80 13.21
CA SER A 534 73.08 -73.58 12.32
C SER A 534 73.14 -72.12 11.82
N GLU A 535 74.32 -71.66 11.42
CA GLU A 535 74.54 -70.29 10.96
C GLU A 535 73.65 -69.93 9.75
N GLY A 536 73.45 -70.87 8.83
CA GLY A 536 72.55 -70.70 7.68
C GLY A 536 71.08 -70.58 8.05
N GLN A 537 70.60 -71.36 9.03
CA GLN A 537 69.22 -71.29 9.52
C GLN A 537 68.94 -69.98 10.26
N ARG A 538 69.89 -69.51 11.07
CA ARG A 538 69.80 -68.20 11.75
C ARG A 538 69.66 -67.06 10.73
N LYS A 539 70.48 -67.06 9.67
CA LYS A 539 70.44 -66.04 8.61
C LYS A 539 69.11 -66.03 7.84
N ALA A 540 68.53 -67.20 7.58
CA ALA A 540 67.22 -67.32 6.91
C ALA A 540 66.06 -66.79 7.79
N LEU A 541 66.08 -67.09 9.09
CA LEU A 541 65.07 -66.61 10.05
C LEU A 541 65.13 -65.08 10.25
N GLU A 542 66.33 -64.50 10.30
CA GLU A 542 66.50 -63.03 10.32
C GLU A 542 65.93 -62.35 9.07
N LEU A 543 66.05 -63.00 7.90
CA LEU A 543 65.54 -62.51 6.63
C LEU A 543 64.01 -62.58 6.58
N MET A 544 63.41 -63.66 7.09
CA MET A 544 61.95 -63.76 7.27
C MET A 544 61.41 -62.66 8.20
N ARG A 545 62.12 -62.34 9.28
CA ARG A 545 61.72 -61.28 10.23
C ARG A 545 61.80 -59.87 9.62
N ARG A 546 62.70 -59.65 8.66
CA ARG A 546 62.84 -58.35 7.98
C ARG A 546 61.79 -58.11 6.89
N SER A 547 61.24 -59.18 6.32
CA SER A 547 60.32 -59.13 5.18
C SER A 547 58.83 -59.17 5.57
N ALA A 548 58.53 -59.30 6.86
CA ALA A 548 57.19 -59.38 7.44
C ALA A 548 56.97 -58.16 8.34
#